data_AF-A0A937Y547-F1
#
_entry.id   AF-A0A937Y547-F1
#
_cell.length_a   1.000
_cell.length_b   1.000
_cell.length_c   1.000
_cell.angle_alpha   90.00
_cell.angle_beta   90.00
_cell.angle_gamma   90.00
#
_symmetry.space_group_name_H-M   'P 1'
#
loop_
_entity.id
_entity.type
_entity.pdbx_description
1 polymer ?
#
loop_
_entity_poly.entity_id
_entity_poly.type
_entity_poly.pdbx_seq_one_letter_code
_entity_poly.pdbx_strand_id
1 'polypeptide(L)'
;MNAISVTRMLRSGVAALLFAAIGLQANAQSGDDKYQPQVGQSGKDVVWVPTPDELVRRMLEVAKVTKDDLLFDLGAGDGKIAIAAARVHGARTVGIEFNPDMAALAKRNAERAGVSDRVTIINGDIFKEDFSKATVISMYLLPELNLRLRPTLLKMRPGTRLVTNSFTMGDWEPDQSFSSNASGFGGGMGYFWIVPAQVEGEWNLDGMDGNASVRLNITQKYQRVGGTIMVGDKTQPLLDPRLEGAELQFRYLAPSTGQLQVVKASYTDGGTLKGQVGQYSSNGFEGRRVRK
;
A
#
# COMPACT_ATOMS: atom_id res chain seq x y z
N MET A 1 -18.69 80.37 -34.94
CA MET A 1 -17.86 81.57 -34.70
C MET A 1 -17.83 81.79 -33.20
N ASN A 2 -16.75 81.79 -32.43
CA ASN A 2 -15.32 81.78 -32.70
C ASN A 2 -14.59 80.98 -31.60
N ALA A 3 -13.56 80.25 -32.03
CA ALA A 3 -12.25 80.02 -31.40
C ALA A 3 -11.77 81.17 -30.47
N ILE A 4 -10.86 81.07 -29.50
CA ILE A 4 -9.85 80.12 -28.97
C ILE A 4 -9.35 80.81 -27.67
N SER A 5 -8.99 80.05 -26.62
CA SER A 5 -7.70 80.29 -25.94
C SER A 5 -7.37 79.19 -24.93
N VAL A 6 -6.26 78.54 -25.22
CA VAL A 6 -5.61 77.46 -24.48
C VAL A 6 -4.53 78.10 -23.60
N THR A 7 -4.43 77.74 -22.32
CA THR A 7 -3.12 77.74 -21.64
C THR A 7 -3.06 76.65 -20.58
N ARG A 8 -2.02 75.82 -20.70
CA ARG A 8 -1.60 74.69 -19.87
C ARG A 8 -1.36 75.07 -18.41
N MET A 9 -1.66 74.15 -17.49
CA MET A 9 -0.73 73.78 -16.41
C MET A 9 -0.85 72.28 -16.10
N LEU A 10 0.26 71.57 -16.25
CA LEU A 10 0.45 70.19 -15.79
C LEU A 10 0.45 70.16 -14.25
N ARG A 11 -0.30 69.24 -13.65
CA ARG A 11 0.03 68.66 -12.34
C ARG A 11 -0.18 67.16 -12.37
N SER A 12 0.93 66.46 -12.17
CA SER A 12 1.08 65.03 -11.97
C SER A 12 0.31 64.56 -10.73
N GLY A 13 -0.31 63.38 -10.80
CA GLY A 13 -0.94 62.72 -9.66
C GLY A 13 -1.41 61.32 -10.00
N VAL A 14 -0.49 60.36 -9.93
CA VAL A 14 -0.80 58.92 -9.92
C VAL A 14 -1.31 58.56 -8.52
N ALA A 15 -2.49 57.95 -8.43
CA ALA A 15 -2.97 57.24 -7.23
C ALA A 15 -3.91 56.11 -7.70
N ALA A 16 -3.38 54.91 -7.95
CA ALA A 16 -3.27 53.79 -7.01
C ALA A 16 -4.61 53.03 -6.83
N LEU A 17 -4.72 51.92 -7.56
CA LEU A 17 -5.63 50.79 -7.34
C LEU A 17 -5.40 50.18 -5.95
N LEU A 18 -6.47 49.91 -5.20
CA LEU A 18 -6.44 48.97 -4.07
C LEU A 18 -7.70 48.09 -4.11
N PHE A 19 -7.53 46.91 -4.71
CA PHE A 19 -8.33 45.72 -4.40
C PHE A 19 -8.00 45.27 -2.97
N ALA A 20 -9.01 45.07 -2.14
CA ALA A 20 -8.88 44.32 -0.90
C ALA A 20 -9.87 43.15 -0.92
N ALA A 21 -9.45 42.04 -1.54
CA ALA A 21 -10.03 40.73 -1.29
C ALA A 21 -9.46 40.25 0.06
N ILE A 22 -10.28 40.29 1.11
CA ILE A 22 -9.93 39.74 2.41
C ILE A 22 -10.06 38.22 2.30
N GLY A 23 -8.95 37.55 1.95
CA GLY A 23 -8.80 36.12 2.16
C GLY A 23 -8.54 35.85 3.64
N LEU A 24 -9.41 35.06 4.28
CA LEU A 24 -9.11 34.46 5.58
C LEU A 24 -7.94 33.49 5.42
N GLN A 25 -6.72 33.95 5.69
CA GLN A 25 -5.59 33.07 6.00
C GLN A 25 -5.67 32.70 7.48
N ALA A 26 -6.07 31.46 7.76
CA ALA A 26 -5.80 30.84 9.05
C ALA A 26 -4.28 30.65 9.14
N ASN A 27 -3.60 31.55 9.84
CA ASN A 27 -2.18 31.42 10.19
C ASN A 27 -2.01 30.25 11.16
N ALA A 28 -1.72 29.06 10.63
CA ALA A 28 -1.13 28.00 11.43
C ALA A 28 0.29 28.45 11.80
N GLN A 29 0.48 28.84 13.06
CA GLN A 29 1.78 29.19 13.62
C GLN A 29 2.63 27.93 13.80
N SER A 30 3.11 27.31 12.72
CA SER A 30 3.90 26.07 12.76
C SER A 30 5.27 26.24 12.07
N GLY A 31 6.20 26.90 12.75
CA GLY A 31 7.62 26.97 12.37
C GLY A 31 8.44 25.91 13.11
N ASP A 32 9.62 25.55 12.62
CA ASP A 32 10.52 24.60 13.30
C ASP A 32 11.02 25.11 14.65
N ASP A 33 11.12 26.43 14.79
CA ASP A 33 11.43 27.07 16.07
C ASP A 33 10.31 26.88 17.10
N LYS A 34 9.12 26.46 16.66
CA LYS A 34 7.94 26.25 17.51
C LYS A 34 7.71 24.78 17.87
N TYR A 35 8.20 23.86 17.04
CA TYR A 35 8.05 22.43 17.27
C TYR A 35 9.27 21.65 16.77
N GLN A 36 9.98 21.05 17.72
CA GLN A 36 11.05 20.08 17.47
C GLN A 36 10.68 18.77 18.16
N PRO A 37 10.52 17.67 17.41
CA PRO A 37 10.13 16.41 18.00
C PRO A 37 11.29 15.83 18.82
N GLN A 38 10.97 15.23 19.95
CA GLN A 38 11.96 14.55 20.80
C GLN A 38 11.74 13.05 20.70
N VAL A 39 12.81 12.30 20.46
CA VAL A 39 12.73 10.83 20.43
C VAL A 39 12.17 10.32 21.75
N GLY A 40 11.13 9.49 21.70
CA GLY A 40 10.43 8.96 22.86
C GLY A 40 9.29 9.83 23.38
N GLN A 41 8.96 10.96 22.73
CA GLN A 41 7.79 11.76 23.13
C GLN A 41 6.50 10.95 23.05
N SER A 42 5.59 11.15 24.00
CA SER A 42 4.27 10.51 23.99
C SER A 42 3.42 11.00 22.83
N GLY A 43 2.86 10.05 22.07
CA GLY A 43 1.74 10.29 21.15
C GLY A 43 0.42 9.84 21.75
N LYS A 44 -0.63 9.76 20.92
CA LYS A 44 -1.95 9.28 21.35
C LYS A 44 -1.90 7.83 21.82
N ASP A 45 -1.43 6.94 20.94
CA ASP A 45 -1.43 5.49 21.16
C ASP A 45 0.00 4.90 21.25
N VAL A 46 1.02 5.63 20.79
CA VAL A 46 2.43 5.17 20.71
C VAL A 46 3.40 6.33 21.00
N VAL A 47 4.64 6.02 21.37
CA VAL A 47 5.73 7.00 21.43
C VAL A 47 6.33 7.22 20.04
N TRP A 48 6.80 8.42 19.75
CA TRP A 48 7.47 8.69 18.48
C TRP A 48 8.96 8.29 18.52
N VAL A 49 9.34 7.40 17.61
CA VAL A 49 10.73 7.05 17.32
C VAL A 49 10.86 6.97 15.79
N PRO A 50 11.75 7.73 15.14
CA PRO A 50 11.90 7.67 13.70
C PRO A 50 12.58 6.37 13.28
N THR A 51 12.15 5.78 12.17
CA THR A 51 12.84 4.64 11.56
C THR A 51 14.24 5.08 11.09
N PRO A 52 15.30 4.27 11.33
CA PRO A 52 16.64 4.55 10.82
C PRO A 52 16.66 4.58 9.28
N ASP A 53 17.43 5.49 8.69
CA ASP A 53 17.42 5.74 7.23
C ASP A 53 17.79 4.49 6.41
N GLU A 54 18.72 3.67 6.91
CA GLU A 54 19.09 2.41 6.27
C GLU A 54 17.92 1.41 6.24
N LEU A 55 17.15 1.35 7.33
CA LEU A 55 15.96 0.50 7.39
C LEU A 55 14.87 1.06 6.49
N VAL A 56 14.66 2.39 6.43
CA VAL A 56 13.72 3.02 5.48
C VAL A 56 14.06 2.62 4.04
N ARG A 57 15.33 2.76 3.63
CA ARG A 57 15.79 2.33 2.30
C ARG A 57 15.48 0.86 2.07
N ARG A 58 15.82 -0.01 3.03
CA ARG A 58 15.61 -1.46 2.89
C ARG A 58 14.13 -1.82 2.81
N MET A 59 13.29 -1.17 3.60
CA MET A 59 11.83 -1.34 3.57
C MET A 59 11.27 -1.03 2.17
N LEU A 60 11.67 0.08 1.57
CA LEU A 60 11.23 0.49 0.23
C LEU A 60 11.77 -0.43 -0.88
N GLU A 61 13.01 -0.92 -0.75
CA GLU A 61 13.60 -1.89 -1.68
C GLU A 61 12.89 -3.25 -1.64
N VAL A 62 12.66 -3.80 -0.45
CA VAL A 62 11.98 -5.09 -0.28
C VAL A 62 10.53 -5.00 -0.76
N ALA A 63 9.85 -3.89 -0.50
CA ALA A 63 8.54 -3.61 -1.05
C ALA A 63 8.53 -3.29 -2.55
N LYS A 64 9.72 -3.24 -3.19
CA LYS A 64 9.89 -2.97 -4.62
C LYS A 64 9.12 -1.72 -5.04
N VAL A 65 9.23 -0.64 -4.27
CA VAL A 65 8.50 0.60 -4.52
C VAL A 65 8.96 1.22 -5.85
N THR A 66 8.00 1.65 -6.65
CA THR A 66 8.22 2.30 -7.94
C THR A 66 7.40 3.58 -8.07
N LYS A 67 7.63 4.35 -9.15
CA LYS A 67 6.85 5.55 -9.47
C LYS A 67 5.36 5.28 -9.72
N ASP A 68 4.99 4.04 -10.03
CA ASP A 68 3.62 3.65 -10.30
C ASP A 68 2.84 3.32 -9.01
N ASP A 69 3.53 3.40 -7.86
CA ASP A 69 2.95 3.13 -6.55
C ASP A 69 2.28 4.34 -5.91
N LEU A 70 1.19 4.03 -5.19
CA LEU A 70 0.59 4.89 -4.19
C LEU A 70 0.90 4.29 -2.81
N LEU A 71 1.90 4.86 -2.13
CA LEU A 71 2.32 4.42 -0.81
C LEU A 71 1.57 5.19 0.27
N PHE A 72 1.01 4.47 1.24
CA PHE A 72 0.47 5.07 2.46
C PHE A 72 1.39 4.76 3.64
N ASP A 73 1.76 5.79 4.39
CA ASP A 73 2.57 5.67 5.61
C ASP A 73 1.68 5.91 6.83
N LEU A 74 1.37 4.83 7.57
CA LEU A 74 0.43 4.88 8.69
C LEU A 74 1.18 5.19 9.99
N GLY A 75 0.96 6.39 10.54
CA GLY A 75 1.79 6.94 11.61
C GLY A 75 3.05 7.59 11.04
N ALA A 76 2.86 8.54 10.12
CA ALA A 76 3.93 9.07 9.27
C ALA A 76 5.04 9.83 10.01
N GLY A 77 4.81 10.25 11.27
CA GLY A 77 5.81 10.96 12.06
C GLY A 77 6.30 12.22 11.35
N ASP A 78 7.62 12.37 11.24
CA ASP A 78 8.27 13.51 10.55
C ASP A 78 8.19 13.43 9.01
N GLY A 79 7.48 12.42 8.47
CA GLY A 79 7.27 12.20 7.04
C GLY A 79 8.43 11.45 6.35
N LYS A 80 9.45 11.00 7.08
CA LYS A 80 10.68 10.45 6.50
C LYS A 80 10.45 9.35 5.45
N ILE A 81 9.59 8.36 5.74
CA ILE A 81 9.36 7.23 4.82
C ILE A 81 8.63 7.72 3.56
N ALA A 82 7.55 8.48 3.74
CA ALA A 82 6.77 9.07 2.64
C ALA A 82 7.63 9.96 1.73
N ILE A 83 8.53 10.78 2.31
CA ILE A 83 9.45 11.64 1.58
C ILE A 83 10.51 10.81 0.84
N ALA A 84 11.11 9.81 1.49
CA ALA A 84 12.11 8.96 0.87
C ALA A 84 11.55 8.20 -0.34
N ALA A 85 10.35 7.63 -0.23
CA ALA A 85 9.66 6.95 -1.33
C ALA A 85 9.40 7.89 -2.51
N ALA A 86 8.90 9.11 -2.26
CA ALA A 86 8.66 10.09 -3.31
C ALA A 86 9.95 10.58 -3.98
N ARG A 87 11.01 10.84 -3.19
CA ARG A 87 12.28 11.40 -3.67
C ARG A 87 13.12 10.38 -4.44
N VAL A 88 13.22 9.15 -3.94
CA VAL A 88 14.11 8.12 -4.50
C VAL A 88 13.42 7.29 -5.57
N HIS A 89 12.15 6.92 -5.35
CA HIS A 89 11.42 6.00 -6.24
C HIS A 89 10.40 6.72 -7.14
N GLY A 90 10.13 8.00 -6.90
CA GLY A 90 9.13 8.77 -7.63
C GLY A 90 7.68 8.39 -7.30
N ALA A 91 7.45 7.62 -6.23
CA ALA A 91 6.11 7.19 -5.83
C ALA A 91 5.26 8.38 -5.39
N ARG A 92 3.93 8.24 -5.53
CA ARG A 92 2.98 9.13 -4.85
C ARG A 92 2.77 8.62 -3.44
N THR A 93 2.76 9.51 -2.46
CA THR A 93 2.64 9.10 -1.06
C THR A 93 1.59 9.89 -0.28
N VAL A 94 0.99 9.21 0.68
CA VAL A 94 0.08 9.80 1.66
C VAL A 94 0.54 9.38 3.04
N GLY A 95 1.01 10.34 3.84
CA GLY A 95 1.30 10.11 5.26
C GLY A 95 0.08 10.44 6.12
N ILE A 96 -0.33 9.54 7.00
CA ILE A 96 -1.37 9.81 7.99
C ILE A 96 -0.71 9.94 9.36
N GLU A 97 -0.83 11.12 9.96
CA GLU A 97 -0.22 11.43 11.26
C GLU A 97 -1.27 12.06 12.20
N PHE A 98 -1.40 11.50 13.40
CA PHE A 98 -2.44 11.93 14.33
C PHE A 98 -2.09 13.23 15.05
N ASN A 99 -0.82 13.44 15.40
CA ASN A 99 -0.38 14.65 16.09
C ASN A 99 -0.33 15.83 15.10
N PRO A 100 -1.07 16.92 15.34
CA PRO A 100 -1.17 18.04 14.39
C PRO A 100 0.17 18.77 14.18
N ASP A 101 1.00 18.90 15.22
CA ASP A 101 2.30 19.56 15.12
C ASP A 101 3.30 18.71 14.33
N MET A 102 3.28 17.39 14.54
CA MET A 102 4.07 16.42 13.79
C MET A 102 3.65 16.36 12.32
N ALA A 103 2.34 16.35 12.04
CA ALA A 103 1.81 16.41 10.68
C ALA A 103 2.22 17.72 9.97
N ALA A 104 2.16 18.85 10.67
CA ALA A 104 2.62 20.13 10.14
C ALA A 104 4.14 20.12 9.85
N LEU A 105 4.94 19.52 10.74
CA LEU A 105 6.38 19.31 10.52
C LEU A 105 6.64 18.45 9.29
N ALA A 106 5.97 17.30 9.16
CA ALA A 106 6.10 16.40 8.01
C ALA A 106 5.80 17.12 6.69
N LYS A 107 4.77 17.97 6.68
CA LYS A 107 4.43 18.81 5.52
C LYS A 107 5.58 19.76 5.16
N ARG A 108 6.16 20.47 6.13
CA ARG A 108 7.32 21.35 5.91
C ARG A 108 8.56 20.56 5.44
N ASN A 109 8.77 19.35 5.97
CA ASN A 109 9.87 18.49 5.53
C ASN A 109 9.70 18.06 4.06
N ALA A 110 8.48 17.74 3.63
CA ALA A 110 8.19 17.44 2.24
C ALA A 110 8.43 18.65 1.31
N GLU A 111 8.07 19.85 1.75
CA GLU A 111 8.35 21.11 1.05
C GLU A 111 9.86 21.36 0.90
N ARG A 112 10.64 21.22 1.98
CA ARG A 112 12.11 21.36 1.95
C ARG A 112 12.77 20.30 1.07
N ALA A 113 12.23 19.10 1.05
CA ALA A 113 12.72 18.02 0.21
C ALA A 113 12.32 18.19 -1.27
N GLY A 114 11.48 19.18 -1.60
CA GLY A 114 11.05 19.48 -2.95
C GLY A 114 10.12 18.43 -3.56
N VAL A 115 9.33 17.74 -2.72
CA VAL A 115 8.46 16.61 -3.15
C VAL A 115 6.98 16.82 -2.82
N SER A 116 6.57 18.05 -2.52
CA SER A 116 5.18 18.38 -2.16
C SER A 116 4.15 18.08 -3.25
N ASP A 117 4.57 17.94 -4.51
CA ASP A 117 3.72 17.51 -5.63
C ASP A 117 3.35 16.02 -5.55
N ARG A 118 4.11 15.22 -4.79
CA ARG A 118 3.94 13.77 -4.65
C ARG A 118 3.59 13.32 -3.24
N VAL A 119 3.95 14.10 -2.22
CA VAL A 119 3.71 13.79 -0.81
C VAL A 119 2.54 14.60 -0.29
N THR A 120 1.47 13.90 0.09
CA THR A 120 0.35 14.49 0.85
C THR A 120 0.45 14.06 2.31
N ILE A 121 0.29 15.00 3.25
CA ILE A 121 0.19 14.68 4.68
C ILE A 121 -1.23 14.98 5.16
N ILE A 122 -1.86 13.97 5.76
CA ILE A 122 -3.17 14.05 6.40
C ILE A 122 -2.94 14.08 7.91
N ASN A 123 -3.44 15.13 8.57
CA ASN A 123 -3.60 15.06 10.02
C ASN A 123 -4.86 14.27 10.35
N GLY A 124 -4.72 13.01 10.76
CA GLY A 124 -5.84 12.09 10.85
C GLY A 124 -5.56 10.84 11.69
N ASP A 125 -6.62 10.07 11.92
CA ASP A 125 -6.55 8.82 12.68
C ASP A 125 -6.49 7.64 11.69
N ILE A 126 -5.41 6.85 11.75
CA ILE A 126 -5.21 5.67 10.89
C ILE A 126 -6.35 4.64 10.99
N PHE A 127 -7.15 4.66 12.06
CA PHE A 127 -8.32 3.79 12.21
C PHE A 127 -9.61 4.36 11.59
N LYS A 128 -9.58 5.58 11.04
CA LYS A 128 -10.73 6.27 10.45
C LYS A 128 -10.51 6.65 8.98
N GLU A 129 -9.27 6.98 8.61
CA GLU A 129 -8.93 7.36 7.23
C GLU A 129 -9.02 6.18 6.26
N ASP A 130 -9.41 6.47 5.02
CA ASP A 130 -9.47 5.49 3.93
C ASP A 130 -8.12 5.41 3.18
N PHE A 131 -7.45 4.27 3.30
CA PHE A 131 -6.24 3.93 2.57
C PHE A 131 -6.42 2.72 1.64
N SER A 132 -7.66 2.36 1.31
CA SER A 132 -8.00 1.18 0.47
C SER A 132 -7.36 1.19 -0.92
N LYS A 133 -7.00 2.38 -1.43
CA LYS A 133 -6.36 2.57 -2.74
C LYS A 133 -4.85 2.35 -2.75
N ALA A 134 -4.22 2.18 -1.58
CA ALA A 134 -2.78 2.03 -1.51
C ALA A 134 -2.31 0.76 -2.24
N THR A 135 -1.17 0.86 -2.93
CA THR A 135 -0.48 -0.30 -3.51
C THR A 135 0.67 -0.78 -2.62
N VAL A 136 1.13 0.09 -1.71
CA VAL A 136 2.13 -0.17 -0.67
C VAL A 136 1.70 0.49 0.63
N ILE A 137 1.87 -0.20 1.76
CA ILE A 137 1.66 0.36 3.10
C ILE A 137 2.98 0.23 3.88
N SER A 138 3.43 1.32 4.49
CA SER A 138 4.48 1.31 5.51
C SER A 138 3.91 1.56 6.90
N MET A 139 4.46 0.88 7.91
CA MET A 139 4.07 1.07 9.31
C MET A 139 5.28 0.94 10.25
N TYR A 140 5.37 1.84 11.21
CA TYR A 140 6.15 1.65 12.43
C TYR A 140 5.29 2.01 13.64
N LEU A 141 4.55 1.02 14.13
CA LEU A 141 3.53 1.18 15.18
C LEU A 141 3.86 0.30 16.40
N LEU A 142 2.86 -0.10 17.17
CA LEU A 142 2.95 -1.15 18.21
C LEU A 142 2.22 -2.42 17.79
N PRO A 143 2.57 -3.61 18.34
CA PRO A 143 1.93 -4.88 17.99
C PRO A 143 0.40 -4.85 18.03
N GLU A 144 -0.18 -4.23 19.05
CA GLU A 144 -1.62 -4.16 19.27
C GLU A 144 -2.32 -3.35 18.17
N LEU A 145 -1.66 -2.30 17.66
CA LEU A 145 -2.18 -1.48 16.57
C LEU A 145 -2.09 -2.22 15.24
N ASN A 146 -0.99 -2.95 14.99
CA ASN A 146 -0.88 -3.83 13.83
C ASN A 146 -2.01 -4.86 13.82
N LEU A 147 -2.29 -5.50 14.96
CA LEU A 147 -3.37 -6.48 15.08
C LEU A 147 -4.75 -5.86 14.87
N ARG A 148 -4.97 -4.63 15.33
CA ARG A 148 -6.21 -3.88 15.10
C ARG A 148 -6.40 -3.48 13.63
N LEU A 149 -5.33 -3.16 12.91
CA LEU A 149 -5.36 -2.82 11.48
C LEU A 149 -5.48 -4.05 10.57
N ARG A 150 -4.96 -5.20 11.01
CA ARG A 150 -4.87 -6.44 10.20
C ARG A 150 -6.19 -6.83 9.48
N PRO A 151 -7.38 -6.77 10.09
CA PRO A 151 -8.63 -7.07 9.39
C PRO A 151 -8.93 -6.12 8.21
N THR A 152 -8.49 -4.86 8.28
CA THR A 152 -8.62 -3.89 7.17
C THR A 152 -7.57 -4.16 6.11
N LEU A 153 -6.33 -4.44 6.51
CA LEU A 153 -5.22 -4.74 5.60
C LEU A 153 -5.49 -6.00 4.75
N LEU A 154 -6.05 -7.05 5.35
CA LEU A 154 -6.41 -8.29 4.64
C LEU A 154 -7.57 -8.14 3.63
N LYS A 155 -8.32 -7.03 3.69
CA LYS A 155 -9.40 -6.70 2.74
C LYS A 155 -8.92 -5.80 1.60
N MET A 156 -7.66 -5.37 1.62
CA MET A 156 -7.09 -4.56 0.55
C MET A 156 -6.94 -5.40 -0.73
N ARG A 157 -6.67 -4.72 -1.84
CA ARG A 157 -6.48 -5.39 -3.14
C ARG A 157 -5.40 -6.48 -3.02
N PRO A 158 -5.65 -7.71 -3.49
CA PRO A 158 -4.61 -8.73 -3.53
C PRO A 158 -3.37 -8.22 -4.28
N GLY A 159 -2.19 -8.50 -3.73
CA GLY A 159 -0.92 -7.96 -4.22
C GLY A 159 -0.51 -6.62 -3.60
N THR A 160 -1.33 -6.00 -2.76
CA THR A 160 -0.91 -4.85 -1.94
C THR A 160 0.26 -5.30 -1.06
N ARG A 161 1.35 -4.53 -1.05
CA ARG A 161 2.57 -4.85 -0.31
C ARG A 161 2.60 -4.11 1.01
N LEU A 162 2.88 -4.81 2.08
CA LEU A 162 2.98 -4.24 3.42
C LEU A 162 4.40 -4.38 3.91
N VAL A 163 4.94 -3.32 4.51
CA VAL A 163 6.27 -3.33 5.09
C VAL A 163 6.26 -2.67 6.45
N THR A 164 6.75 -3.38 7.46
CA THR A 164 6.77 -2.89 8.83
C THR A 164 8.18 -2.82 9.40
N ASN A 165 8.37 -1.88 10.32
CA ASN A 165 9.53 -1.84 11.20
C ASN A 165 9.23 -2.56 12.53
N SER A 166 10.11 -3.45 12.94
CA SER A 166 10.19 -4.13 14.26
C SER A 166 9.04 -5.04 14.68
N PHE A 167 7.81 -4.78 14.28
CA PHE A 167 6.64 -5.47 14.81
C PHE A 167 5.87 -6.24 13.74
N THR A 168 5.45 -7.46 14.11
CA THR A 168 4.73 -8.38 13.23
C THR A 168 3.22 -8.14 13.26
N MET A 169 2.45 -8.99 12.56
CA MET A 169 0.99 -8.99 12.55
C MET A 169 0.41 -10.24 13.22
N GLY A 170 1.03 -10.72 14.31
CA GLY A 170 0.60 -11.91 15.05
C GLY A 170 0.81 -13.19 14.25
N ASP A 171 -0.24 -14.00 14.10
CA ASP A 171 -0.19 -15.28 13.39
C ASP A 171 -0.21 -15.15 11.85
N TRP A 172 -0.28 -13.94 11.31
CA TRP A 172 -0.03 -13.70 9.89
C TRP A 172 1.48 -13.61 9.65
N GLU A 173 2.07 -14.73 9.26
CA GLU A 173 3.50 -14.84 8.97
C GLU A 173 3.92 -13.91 7.82
N PRO A 174 5.10 -13.25 7.92
CA PRO A 174 5.66 -12.47 6.82
C PRO A 174 6.09 -13.36 5.66
N ASP A 175 5.96 -12.83 4.45
CA ASP A 175 6.54 -13.44 3.25
C ASP A 175 8.06 -13.28 3.23
N GLN A 176 8.57 -12.22 3.87
CA GLN A 176 10.00 -12.02 4.08
C GLN A 176 10.29 -11.26 5.38
N SER A 177 11.33 -11.68 6.10
CA SER A 177 11.95 -10.91 7.19
C SER A 177 13.33 -10.42 6.73
N PHE A 178 13.73 -9.22 7.17
CA PHE A 178 15.03 -8.64 6.82
C PHE A 178 15.57 -7.79 7.95
N SER A 179 16.86 -7.50 7.90
CA SER A 179 17.51 -6.55 8.81
C SER A 179 18.23 -5.45 8.05
N SER A 180 18.55 -4.37 8.76
CA SER A 180 19.53 -3.35 8.38
C SER A 180 20.71 -3.39 9.35
N ASN A 181 21.87 -2.91 8.93
CA ASN A 181 23.03 -2.77 9.82
C ASN A 181 22.94 -1.52 10.72
N ALA A 182 21.79 -0.84 10.74
CA ALA A 182 21.57 0.36 11.51
C ALA A 182 21.79 0.10 13.00
N SER A 183 22.67 0.89 13.60
CA SER A 183 22.87 0.96 15.04
C SER A 183 22.04 2.11 15.63
N GLY A 184 21.33 1.88 16.73
CA GLY A 184 20.57 2.90 17.45
C GLY A 184 19.13 2.53 17.80
N PHE A 185 18.39 3.50 18.33
CA PHE A 185 16.96 3.37 18.65
C PHE A 185 16.12 3.33 17.37
N GLY A 186 15.03 2.54 17.38
CA GLY A 186 14.14 2.40 16.21
C GLY A 186 14.12 1.00 15.59
N GLY A 187 14.99 0.09 16.05
CA GLY A 187 15.04 -1.31 15.61
C GLY A 187 15.77 -1.50 14.28
N GLY A 188 16.37 -2.68 14.12
CA GLY A 188 17.09 -3.08 12.90
C GLY A 188 16.33 -4.08 12.04
N MET A 189 15.18 -4.57 12.48
CA MET A 189 14.40 -5.62 11.82
C MET A 189 13.21 -5.05 11.07
N GLY A 190 12.97 -5.56 9.87
CA GLY A 190 11.78 -5.27 9.09
C GLY A 190 11.12 -6.55 8.59
N TYR A 191 9.84 -6.43 8.28
CA TYR A 191 9.01 -7.54 7.81
C TYR A 191 8.19 -7.09 6.60
N PHE A 192 7.92 -8.03 5.71
CA PHE A 192 7.24 -7.80 4.45
C PHE A 192 6.13 -8.83 4.23
N TRP A 193 4.97 -8.36 3.77
CA TRP A 193 3.82 -9.18 3.40
C TRP A 193 3.26 -8.73 2.06
N ILE A 194 2.60 -9.66 1.39
CA ILE A 194 1.74 -9.42 0.25
C ILE A 194 0.32 -9.81 0.66
N VAL A 195 -0.64 -8.89 0.54
CA VAL A 195 -2.05 -9.19 0.82
C VAL A 195 -2.52 -10.31 -0.11
N PRO A 196 -2.89 -11.50 0.40
CA PRO A 196 -3.28 -12.63 -0.43
C PRO A 196 -4.74 -12.50 -0.87
N ALA A 197 -5.06 -13.02 -2.06
CA ALA A 197 -6.43 -13.16 -2.51
C ALA A 197 -7.23 -14.13 -1.63
N GLN A 198 -8.52 -13.87 -1.46
CA GLN A 198 -9.42 -14.75 -0.71
C GLN A 198 -9.91 -15.86 -1.64
N VAL A 199 -9.21 -16.99 -1.66
CA VAL A 199 -9.45 -18.13 -2.56
C VAL A 199 -10.09 -19.33 -1.86
N GLU A 200 -10.17 -19.35 -0.53
CA GLU A 200 -10.81 -20.43 0.25
C GLU A 200 -12.21 -20.78 -0.27
N GLY A 201 -12.52 -22.08 -0.41
CA GLY A 201 -13.83 -22.59 -0.76
C GLY A 201 -13.84 -23.47 -2.01
N GLU A 202 -15.04 -23.75 -2.50
CA GLU A 202 -15.27 -24.62 -3.64
C GLU A 202 -15.36 -23.84 -4.95
N TRP A 203 -14.80 -24.40 -6.01
CA TRP A 203 -14.70 -23.83 -7.34
C TRP A 203 -15.00 -24.88 -8.41
N ASN A 204 -15.75 -24.50 -9.43
CA ASN A 204 -15.86 -25.26 -10.68
C ASN A 204 -14.92 -24.64 -11.71
N LEU A 205 -14.06 -25.45 -12.33
CA LEU A 205 -13.09 -25.01 -13.34
C LEU A 205 -13.45 -25.60 -14.71
N ASP A 206 -13.65 -24.73 -15.69
CA ASP A 206 -13.98 -25.09 -17.08
C ASP A 206 -12.75 -24.94 -17.98
N GLY A 207 -12.56 -25.85 -18.94
CA GLY A 207 -11.44 -25.77 -19.90
C GLY A 207 -10.15 -26.49 -19.46
N MET A 208 -10.23 -27.35 -18.43
CA MET A 208 -9.11 -28.16 -17.94
C MET A 208 -9.25 -29.64 -18.37
N ASP A 209 -8.12 -30.33 -18.47
CA ASP A 209 -7.99 -31.78 -18.72
C ASP A 209 -8.97 -32.36 -19.76
N GLY A 210 -8.91 -31.87 -21.01
CA GLY A 210 -9.79 -32.35 -22.08
C GLY A 210 -11.26 -31.94 -21.92
N ASN A 211 -11.52 -30.79 -21.26
CA ASN A 211 -12.86 -30.29 -20.90
C ASN A 211 -13.62 -31.18 -19.91
N ALA A 212 -12.89 -31.90 -19.05
CA ALA A 212 -13.52 -32.60 -17.93
C ALA A 212 -14.14 -31.60 -16.94
N SER A 213 -15.20 -32.03 -16.25
CA SER A 213 -15.71 -31.31 -15.08
C SER A 213 -14.62 -31.34 -13.99
N VAL A 214 -14.06 -30.18 -13.65
CA VAL A 214 -13.05 -30.05 -12.61
C VAL A 214 -13.61 -29.27 -11.44
N ARG A 215 -13.48 -29.82 -10.23
CA ARG A 215 -13.80 -29.13 -8.98
C ARG A 215 -12.56 -28.96 -8.13
N LEU A 216 -12.40 -27.78 -7.56
CA LEU A 216 -11.31 -27.42 -6.68
C LEU A 216 -11.88 -27.00 -5.33
N ASN A 217 -11.44 -27.64 -4.26
CA ASN A 217 -11.78 -27.27 -2.88
C ASN A 217 -10.53 -26.76 -2.19
N ILE A 218 -10.50 -25.47 -1.83
CA ILE A 218 -9.33 -24.80 -1.26
C ILE A 218 -9.57 -24.53 0.23
N THR A 219 -8.62 -24.93 1.06
CA THR A 219 -8.48 -24.40 2.43
C THR A 219 -7.44 -23.30 2.45
N GLN A 220 -7.65 -22.26 3.26
CA GLN A 220 -6.75 -21.12 3.29
C GLN A 220 -6.53 -20.61 4.71
N LYS A 221 -5.28 -20.26 5.02
CA LYS A 221 -4.94 -19.38 6.14
C LYS A 221 -3.94 -18.34 5.64
N TYR A 222 -4.40 -17.11 5.43
CA TYR A 222 -3.61 -16.03 4.82
C TYR A 222 -3.05 -16.46 3.45
N GLN A 223 -1.72 -16.42 3.25
CA GLN A 223 -1.06 -16.86 2.01
C GLN A 223 -0.84 -18.38 1.95
N ARG A 224 -1.12 -19.12 3.03
CA ARG A 224 -1.01 -20.58 3.05
C ARG A 224 -2.29 -21.18 2.51
N VAL A 225 -2.16 -21.99 1.46
CA VAL A 225 -3.28 -22.67 0.80
C VAL A 225 -3.04 -24.17 0.74
N GLY A 226 -4.13 -24.93 0.76
CA GLY A 226 -4.16 -26.38 0.61
C GLY A 226 -5.48 -26.81 0.00
N GLY A 227 -5.73 -28.12 -0.03
CA GLY A 227 -7.02 -28.67 -0.44
C GLY A 227 -6.92 -29.77 -1.47
N THR A 228 -7.98 -29.95 -2.25
CA THR A 228 -8.13 -31.06 -3.20
C THR A 228 -8.65 -30.60 -4.54
N ILE A 229 -8.30 -31.34 -5.57
CA ILE A 229 -8.84 -31.23 -6.93
C ILE A 229 -9.51 -32.54 -7.32
N MET A 230 -10.72 -32.44 -7.87
CA MET A 230 -11.48 -33.53 -8.46
C MET A 230 -11.52 -33.33 -9.96
N VAL A 231 -11.08 -34.33 -10.72
CA VAL A 231 -11.10 -34.34 -12.19
C VAL A 231 -11.85 -35.58 -12.63
N GLY A 232 -13.03 -35.38 -13.24
CA GLY A 232 -14.00 -36.48 -13.39
C GLY A 232 -14.38 -37.03 -12.01
N ASP A 233 -14.20 -38.34 -11.81
CA ASP A 233 -14.52 -39.01 -10.53
C ASP A 233 -13.30 -39.17 -9.60
N LYS A 234 -12.10 -38.72 -10.02
CA LYS A 234 -10.88 -38.89 -9.23
C LYS A 234 -10.55 -37.64 -8.43
N THR A 235 -10.50 -37.79 -7.11
CA THR A 235 -10.07 -36.74 -6.18
C THR A 235 -8.63 -36.96 -5.73
N GLN A 236 -7.84 -35.89 -5.66
CA GLN A 236 -6.46 -35.91 -5.20
C GLN A 236 -6.10 -34.60 -4.46
N PRO A 237 -5.08 -34.59 -3.60
CA PRO A 237 -4.60 -33.35 -2.98
C PRO A 237 -3.96 -32.41 -4.02
N LEU A 238 -4.00 -31.11 -3.74
CA LEU A 238 -3.18 -30.14 -4.46
C LEU A 238 -1.70 -30.37 -4.13
N LEU A 239 -0.87 -30.42 -5.16
CA LEU A 239 0.58 -30.58 -5.02
C LEU A 239 1.26 -29.22 -5.11
N ASP A 240 2.09 -28.88 -4.13
CA ASP A 240 2.78 -27.60 -3.97
C ASP A 240 1.92 -26.35 -4.25
N PRO A 241 0.77 -26.21 -3.57
CA PRO A 241 -0.05 -25.01 -3.71
C PRO A 241 0.70 -23.79 -3.17
N ARG A 242 0.66 -22.69 -3.92
CA ARG A 242 1.27 -21.40 -3.59
C ARG A 242 0.29 -20.29 -3.92
N LEU A 243 0.18 -19.31 -3.03
CA LEU A 243 -0.62 -18.12 -3.23
C LEU A 243 0.26 -16.89 -2.98
N GLU A 244 0.42 -16.05 -3.99
CA GLU A 244 1.16 -14.79 -3.91
C GLU A 244 0.30 -13.66 -4.47
N GLY A 245 -0.21 -12.79 -3.60
CA GLY A 245 -1.16 -11.77 -4.02
C GLY A 245 -2.40 -12.38 -4.68
N ALA A 246 -2.63 -12.03 -5.94
CA ALA A 246 -3.73 -12.58 -6.74
C ALA A 246 -3.40 -13.94 -7.39
N GLU A 247 -2.13 -14.36 -7.39
CA GLU A 247 -1.66 -15.50 -8.17
C GLU A 247 -1.70 -16.79 -7.34
N LEU A 248 -2.51 -17.74 -7.78
CA LEU A 248 -2.58 -19.10 -7.27
C LEU A 248 -1.83 -20.04 -8.24
N GLN A 249 -0.90 -20.81 -7.72
CA GLN A 249 -0.23 -21.89 -8.45
C GLN A 249 -0.38 -23.20 -7.69
N PHE A 250 -0.61 -24.30 -8.40
CA PHE A 250 -0.54 -25.64 -7.83
C PHE A 250 -0.26 -26.67 -8.94
N ARG A 251 -0.07 -27.92 -8.55
CA ARG A 251 0.13 -29.04 -9.47
C ARG A 251 -0.85 -30.17 -9.17
N TYR A 252 -1.16 -30.98 -10.17
CA TYR A 252 -1.98 -32.19 -10.03
C TYR A 252 -1.59 -33.23 -11.08
N LEU A 253 -1.88 -34.50 -10.81
CA LEU A 253 -1.68 -35.60 -11.75
C LEU A 253 -2.93 -35.73 -12.64
N ALA A 254 -2.84 -35.41 -13.93
CA ALA A 254 -3.97 -35.49 -14.83
C ALA A 254 -4.40 -36.95 -15.05
N PRO A 255 -5.64 -37.35 -14.68
CA PRO A 255 -6.10 -38.73 -14.86
C PRO A 255 -6.10 -39.23 -16.30
N SER A 256 -6.29 -38.34 -17.27
CA SER A 256 -6.35 -38.65 -18.70
C SER A 256 -5.00 -39.11 -19.27
N THR A 257 -3.90 -38.54 -18.78
CA THR A 257 -2.54 -38.72 -19.34
C THR A 257 -1.56 -39.36 -18.36
N GLY A 258 -1.89 -39.37 -17.06
CA GLY A 258 -0.95 -39.74 -15.99
C GLY A 258 0.22 -38.77 -15.84
N GLN A 259 0.14 -37.56 -16.43
CA GLN A 259 1.21 -36.57 -16.37
C GLN A 259 0.94 -35.50 -15.31
N LEU A 260 2.01 -34.99 -14.71
CA LEU A 260 1.93 -33.88 -13.76
C LEU A 260 1.67 -32.57 -14.54
N GLN A 261 0.55 -31.91 -14.22
CA GLN A 261 0.17 -30.62 -14.78
C GLN A 261 0.46 -29.50 -13.78
N VAL A 262 0.92 -28.36 -14.29
CA VAL A 262 1.08 -27.11 -13.52
C VAL A 262 -0.09 -26.20 -13.85
N VAL A 263 -0.77 -25.71 -12.82
CA VAL A 263 -1.85 -24.74 -12.93
C VAL A 263 -1.34 -23.41 -12.43
N LYS A 264 -1.54 -22.35 -13.22
CA LYS A 264 -1.31 -20.95 -12.82
C LYS A 264 -2.60 -20.19 -13.04
N ALA A 265 -3.08 -19.50 -12.01
CA ALA A 265 -4.36 -18.83 -12.02
C ALA A 265 -4.27 -17.48 -11.32
N SER A 266 -4.86 -16.45 -11.91
CA SER A 266 -5.06 -15.15 -11.28
C SER A 266 -6.48 -15.07 -10.73
N TYR A 267 -6.60 -14.71 -9.46
CA TYR A 267 -7.87 -14.31 -8.84
C TYR A 267 -8.26 -12.92 -9.32
N THR A 268 -9.55 -12.75 -9.61
CA THR A 268 -10.16 -11.45 -9.89
C THR A 268 -11.24 -11.17 -8.84
N ASP A 269 -11.37 -9.91 -8.42
CA ASP A 269 -12.25 -9.48 -7.32
C ASP A 269 -13.74 -9.85 -7.51
N GLY A 270 -14.13 -10.35 -8.69
CA GLY A 270 -15.45 -10.91 -8.99
C GLY A 270 -15.66 -12.38 -8.58
N GLY A 271 -14.71 -13.01 -7.88
CA GLY A 271 -14.83 -14.43 -7.49
C GLY A 271 -14.59 -15.38 -8.65
N THR A 272 -13.68 -15.00 -9.55
CA THR A 272 -13.27 -15.83 -10.70
C THR A 272 -11.76 -16.08 -10.64
N LEU A 273 -11.37 -17.32 -10.92
CA LEU A 273 -9.99 -17.71 -11.19
C LEU A 273 -9.81 -17.84 -12.70
N LYS A 274 -8.79 -17.21 -13.28
CA LYS A 274 -8.49 -17.34 -14.71
C LYS A 274 -7.05 -17.73 -14.89
N GLY A 275 -6.78 -18.70 -15.74
CA GLY A 275 -5.44 -19.27 -15.77
C GLY A 275 -5.16 -20.19 -16.94
N GLN A 276 -4.04 -20.89 -16.84
CA GLN A 276 -3.57 -21.85 -17.83
C GLN A 276 -3.15 -23.16 -17.15
N VAL A 277 -3.19 -24.25 -17.91
CA VAL A 277 -2.75 -25.59 -17.50
C VAL A 277 -1.59 -26.04 -18.37
N GLY A 278 -0.48 -26.47 -17.77
CA GLY A 278 0.72 -26.92 -18.48
C GLY A 278 1.65 -25.78 -18.91
N GLN A 279 2.83 -26.11 -19.43
CA GLN A 279 3.85 -25.12 -19.81
C GLN A 279 3.68 -24.54 -21.23
N TYR A 280 2.85 -25.17 -22.08
CA TYR A 280 2.72 -24.81 -23.51
C TYR A 280 1.27 -24.73 -24.00
N SER A 281 0.27 -24.81 -23.10
CA SER A 281 -1.13 -24.72 -23.50
C SER A 281 -1.50 -23.27 -23.82
N SER A 282 -1.97 -23.04 -25.05
CA SER A 282 -2.61 -21.78 -25.45
C SER A 282 -4.05 -21.65 -24.91
N ASN A 283 -4.63 -22.73 -24.39
CA ASN A 283 -5.99 -22.75 -23.91
C ASN A 283 -6.00 -22.44 -22.41
N GLY A 284 -6.70 -21.36 -22.05
CA GLY A 284 -6.93 -20.97 -20.67
C GLY A 284 -8.13 -21.69 -20.06
N PHE A 285 -8.22 -21.64 -18.73
CA PHE A 285 -9.38 -22.08 -17.97
C PHE A 285 -10.04 -20.90 -17.25
N GLU A 286 -11.33 -21.03 -16.97
CA GLU A 286 -12.07 -20.12 -16.10
C GLU A 286 -12.67 -20.92 -14.94
N GLY A 287 -12.49 -20.41 -13.73
CA GLY A 287 -12.97 -21.00 -12.50
C GLY A 287 -13.97 -20.10 -11.81
N ARG A 288 -15.13 -20.63 -11.44
CA ARG A 288 -16.17 -19.90 -10.73
C ARG A 288 -16.40 -20.51 -9.35
N ARG A 289 -16.45 -19.63 -8.36
CA ARG A 289 -16.77 -20.03 -6.98
C ARG A 289 -18.17 -20.61 -6.92
N VAL A 290 -18.32 -21.78 -6.29
CA VAL A 290 -19.62 -22.36 -5.99
C VAL A 290 -20.27 -21.51 -4.90
N ARG A 291 -21.37 -20.82 -5.25
CA ARG A 291 -22.17 -20.10 -4.25
C ARG A 291 -22.95 -21.13 -3.44
N LYS A 292 -22.84 -21.04 -2.11
CA LYS A 292 -23.77 -21.72 -1.20
C LYS A 292 -25.12 -20.99 -1.21
#